data_AF-A0A5J4SE33-F1
#
_entry.id   AF-A0A5J4SE33-F1
#
_cell.length_a   1.000
_cell.length_b   1.000
_cell.length_c   1.000
_cell.angle_alpha   90.00
_cell.angle_beta   90.00
_cell.angle_gamma   90.00
#
_symmetry.space_group_name_H-M   'P 1'
#
loop_
_entity.id
_entity.type
_entity.pdbx_description
1 polymer ?
#
loop_
_entity_poly.entity_id
_entity_poly.type
_entity_poly.pdbx_seq_one_letter_code
_entity_poly.pdbx_strand_id
1 'polypeptide(L)'
;MFQDKYVFAQLTVFLDGNHFNHLVRKYVGDKYVKRFTCWNQLLSLMFGQLSNRESLRDLIVALEAHHGKSYHLGLGKHVTRSNLAKANQNRDYPIFEAYA
;
A
#
# COMPACT_ATOMS: atom_id res chain seq x y z
N MET A 1 -16.60 -2.94 -17.86
CA MET A 1 -17.42 -2.79 -16.64
C MET A 1 -16.74 -3.59 -15.54
N PHE A 2 -16.35 -2.95 -14.43
CA PHE A 2 -15.57 -3.57 -13.34
C PHE A 2 -16.46 -4.35 -12.35
N GLN A 3 -17.25 -5.31 -12.85
CA GLN A 3 -18.36 -5.88 -12.08
C GLN A 3 -17.92 -6.83 -10.95
N ASP A 4 -16.68 -7.33 -10.98
CA ASP A 4 -16.16 -8.34 -10.03
C ASP A 4 -14.95 -7.87 -9.19
N LYS A 5 -14.57 -6.58 -9.26
CA LYS A 5 -13.43 -6.04 -8.52
C LYS A 5 -13.89 -5.05 -7.45
N TYR A 6 -13.29 -5.13 -6.26
CA TYR A 6 -13.48 -4.14 -5.19
C TYR A 6 -13.21 -2.73 -5.69
N VAL A 7 -14.00 -1.75 -5.23
CA VAL A 7 -13.84 -0.33 -5.60
C VAL A 7 -12.39 0.14 -5.43
N PHE A 8 -11.75 -0.22 -4.31
CA PHE A 8 -10.35 0.13 -4.08
C PHE A 8 -9.42 -0.41 -5.19
N ALA A 9 -9.60 -1.67 -5.61
CA ALA A 9 -8.80 -2.26 -6.69
C ALA A 9 -9.04 -1.62 -8.06
N GLN A 10 -10.19 -0.97 -8.26
CA GLN A 10 -10.45 -0.19 -9.48
C GLN A 10 -9.73 1.15 -9.42
N LEU A 11 -9.69 1.79 -8.25
CA LEU A 11 -8.98 3.05 -8.03
C LEU A 11 -7.48 2.90 -8.25
N THR A 12 -6.89 1.78 -7.82
CA THR A 12 -5.45 1.55 -7.98
C THR A 12 -5.01 1.38 -9.43
N VAL A 13 -5.92 1.10 -10.37
CA VAL A 13 -5.60 1.02 -11.81
C VAL A 13 -5.24 2.39 -12.39
N PHE A 14 -5.70 3.48 -11.77
CA PHE A 14 -5.39 4.84 -12.21
C PHE A 14 -4.03 5.34 -11.72
N LEU A 15 -3.34 4.55 -10.88
CA LEU A 15 -2.01 4.89 -10.38
C LEU A 15 -0.95 4.48 -11.41
N ASP A 16 -0.03 5.41 -11.74
CA ASP A 16 1.13 5.10 -12.57
C ASP A 16 2.19 4.34 -11.77
N GLY A 17 2.05 3.01 -11.77
CA GLY A 17 3.01 2.11 -11.13
C GLY A 17 4.41 2.18 -11.73
N ASN A 18 4.58 2.57 -13.00
CA ASN A 18 5.91 2.70 -13.61
C ASN A 18 6.63 3.94 -13.07
N HIS A 19 5.92 5.07 -13.02
CA HIS A 19 6.44 6.29 -12.41
C HIS A 19 6.79 6.06 -10.94
N PHE A 20 5.90 5.43 -10.16
CA PHE A 20 6.20 5.13 -8.77
C PHE A 20 7.42 4.21 -8.62
N ASN A 21 7.53 3.15 -9.43
CA ASN A 21 8.69 2.25 -9.40
C ASN A 21 9.99 2.97 -9.77
N HIS A 22 9.94 3.97 -10.66
CA HIS A 22 11.10 4.82 -10.93
C HIS A 22 11.52 5.60 -9.68
N LEU A 23 10.58 6.23 -8.97
CA LEU A 23 10.86 6.95 -7.72
C LEU A 23 11.41 6.01 -6.64
N VAL A 24 10.83 4.82 -6.46
CA VAL A 24 11.32 3.82 -5.50
C VAL A 24 12.78 3.45 -5.77
N ARG A 25 13.19 3.34 -7.05
CA ARG A 25 14.59 3.10 -7.43
C ARG A 25 15.47 4.32 -7.15
N LYS A 26 15.01 5.51 -7.52
CA LYS A 26 15.72 6.80 -7.30
C LYS A 26 16.08 7.02 -5.83
N TYR A 27 15.15 6.72 -4.93
CA TYR A 27 15.33 6.88 -3.49
C TYR A 27 15.71 5.58 -2.75
N VAL A 28 15.95 4.48 -3.49
CA VAL A 28 16.34 3.18 -2.93
C VAL A 28 15.36 2.65 -1.85
N GLY A 29 14.06 2.93 -2.00
CA GLY A 29 13.04 2.70 -0.98
C GLY A 29 12.78 1.23 -0.63
N ASP A 30 13.11 0.31 -1.53
CA ASP A 30 12.97 -1.13 -1.34
C ASP A 30 14.31 -1.84 -1.06
N LYS A 31 15.33 -1.11 -0.56
CA LYS A 31 16.61 -1.70 -0.15
C LYS A 31 16.39 -2.81 0.89
N TYR A 32 16.89 -4.01 0.60
CA TYR A 32 16.76 -5.22 1.44
C TYR A 32 15.31 -5.70 1.70
N VAL A 33 14.33 -5.14 1.01
CA VAL A 33 12.93 -5.53 1.17
C VAL A 33 12.68 -6.83 0.43
N LYS A 34 12.33 -7.88 1.18
CA LYS A 34 11.97 -9.21 0.62
C LYS A 34 10.47 -9.36 0.39
N ARG A 35 9.68 -8.71 1.24
CA ARG A 35 8.21 -8.78 1.29
C ARG A 35 7.71 -7.42 1.74
N PHE A 36 6.53 -7.01 1.26
CA PHE A 36 5.92 -5.70 1.57
C PHE A 36 6.71 -4.51 0.99
N THR A 37 6.60 -4.27 -0.31
CA THR A 37 7.30 -3.20 -1.06
C THR A 37 6.78 -1.79 -0.73
N CYS A 38 7.43 -0.74 -1.23
CA CYS A 38 6.92 0.63 -1.17
C CYS A 38 5.53 0.74 -1.82
N TRP A 39 5.28 -0.05 -2.88
CA TRP A 39 3.96 -0.12 -3.52
C TRP A 39 2.89 -0.66 -2.56
N ASN A 40 3.18 -1.73 -1.82
CA ASN A 40 2.24 -2.29 -0.86
C ASN A 40 1.95 -1.30 0.29
N GLN A 41 2.97 -0.53 0.69
CA GLN A 41 2.83 0.52 1.69
C GLN A 41 1.96 1.67 1.17
N LEU A 42 2.21 2.15 -0.07
CA LEU A 42 1.39 3.18 -0.71
C LEU A 42 -0.09 2.78 -0.68
N LEU A 43 -0.39 1.57 -1.16
CA LEU A 43 -1.77 1.08 -1.21
C LEU A 43 -2.39 0.93 0.19
N SER A 44 -1.61 0.50 1.19
CA SER A 44 -2.09 0.40 2.58
C SER A 44 -2.43 1.78 3.15
N LEU A 45 -1.57 2.79 2.91
CA LEU A 45 -1.80 4.16 3.36
C LEU A 45 -2.99 4.79 2.65
N MET A 46 -3.10 4.64 1.33
CA MET A 46 -4.26 5.12 0.56
C MET A 46 -5.57 4.47 1.02
N PHE A 47 -5.56 3.16 1.28
CA PHE A 47 -6.73 2.49 1.84
C PHE A 47 -7.15 3.09 3.17
N GLY A 48 -6.19 3.39 4.06
CA GLY A 48 -6.46 4.07 5.32
C GLY A 48 -7.10 5.44 5.15
N GLN A 49 -6.58 6.26 4.25
CA GLN A 49 -7.15 7.58 3.95
C GLN A 49 -8.58 7.48 3.40
N LEU A 50 -8.79 6.64 2.38
CA LEU A 50 -10.09 6.50 1.71
C LEU A 50 -11.16 5.84 2.58
N SER A 51 -10.75 5.01 3.54
CA SER A 51 -11.68 4.36 4.48
C SER A 51 -11.77 5.07 5.83
N ASN A 52 -11.20 6.27 5.95
CA ASN A 52 -11.19 7.10 7.16
C ASN A 52 -10.68 6.34 8.40
N ARG A 53 -9.51 5.69 8.30
CA ARG A 53 -8.85 5.01 9.42
C ARG A 53 -7.89 5.97 10.10
N GLU A 54 -8.15 6.26 11.37
CA GLU A 54 -7.37 7.24 12.13
C GLU A 54 -6.14 6.65 12.83
N SER A 55 -6.05 5.33 12.92
CA SER A 55 -4.90 4.67 13.56
C SER A 55 -4.36 3.49 12.75
N LEU A 56 -3.08 3.18 12.98
CA LEU A 56 -2.45 1.98 12.42
C LEU A 56 -3.21 0.71 12.85
N ARG A 57 -3.76 0.68 14.06
CA ARG A 57 -4.52 -0.48 14.54
C ARG A 57 -5.82 -0.62 13.76
N ASP A 58 -6.57 0.47 13.58
CA ASP A 58 -7.85 0.44 12.85
C ASP A 58 -7.65 0.10 11.37
N LEU A 59 -6.57 0.60 10.77
CA LEU A 59 -6.17 0.24 9.41
C LEU A 59 -5.90 -1.26 9.30
N ILE A 60 -5.11 -1.83 10.21
CA ILE A 60 -4.80 -3.26 10.18
C ILE A 60 -6.07 -4.10 10.37
N VAL A 61 -6.96 -3.75 11.30
CA VAL A 61 -8.22 -4.48 11.50
C VAL A 61 -9.07 -4.47 10.22
N ALA A 62 -9.17 -3.32 9.54
CA ALA A 62 -9.92 -3.22 8.29
C ALA A 62 -9.26 -4.05 7.16
N LEU A 63 -7.93 -4.02 7.05
CA LEU A 63 -7.19 -4.82 6.07
C LEU A 63 -7.30 -6.32 6.34
N GLU A 64 -7.26 -6.74 7.61
CA GLU A 64 -7.40 -8.12 8.07
C GLU A 64 -8.83 -8.67 7.83
N ALA A 65 -9.86 -7.85 8.06
CA ALA A 65 -11.24 -8.22 7.73
C ALA A 65 -11.41 -8.53 6.23
N HIS A 66 -10.55 -7.96 5.39
CA HIS A 66 -10.48 -8.24 3.96
C HIS A 66 -9.35 -9.20 3.57
N HIS A 67 -8.67 -9.87 4.52
CA HIS A 67 -7.47 -10.69 4.28
C HIS A 67 -7.69 -11.79 3.21
N GLY A 68 -8.82 -12.49 3.26
CA GLY A 68 -9.18 -13.51 2.26
C GLY A 68 -9.35 -12.96 0.84
N LYS A 69 -9.43 -11.64 0.71
CA LYS A 69 -9.69 -10.87 -0.52
C LYS A 69 -8.56 -9.87 -0.83
N SER A 70 -7.56 -9.71 0.03
CA SER A 70 -6.47 -8.71 -0.09
C SER A 70 -5.64 -8.87 -1.36
N TYR A 71 -5.50 -10.10 -1.85
CA TYR A 71 -4.85 -10.34 -3.14
C TYR A 71 -5.62 -9.68 -4.29
N HIS A 72 -6.96 -9.74 -4.25
CA HIS A 72 -7.84 -9.09 -5.23
C HIS A 72 -7.96 -7.57 -5.03
N LEU A 73 -7.51 -7.04 -3.88
CA LEU A 73 -7.42 -5.62 -3.59
C LEU A 73 -6.13 -4.96 -4.13
N GLY A 74 -5.20 -5.75 -4.68
CA GLY A 74 -3.90 -5.26 -5.15
C GLY A 74 -2.87 -5.00 -4.03
N LEU A 75 -3.25 -5.19 -2.76
CA LEU A 75 -2.41 -4.96 -1.57
C LEU A 75 -1.30 -6.02 -1.39
N GLY A 76 -1.34 -7.09 -2.17
CA GLY A 76 -0.40 -8.21 -2.09
C GLY A 76 -0.71 -9.19 -0.94
N LYS A 77 0.20 -10.14 -0.72
CA LYS A 77 0.08 -11.12 0.37
C LYS A 77 0.64 -10.55 1.68
N HIS A 78 -0.19 -10.59 2.73
CA HIS A 78 0.16 -10.35 4.14
C HIS A 78 0.65 -8.93 4.48
N VAL A 79 -0.25 -7.96 4.49
CA VAL A 79 -0.04 -6.73 5.27
C VAL A 79 -0.22 -7.10 6.74
N THR A 80 0.80 -6.87 7.57
CA THR A 80 0.75 -7.12 9.00
C THR A 80 1.02 -5.82 9.74
N ARG A 81 0.55 -5.72 10.99
CA ARG A 81 0.86 -4.55 11.81
C ARG A 81 2.37 -4.29 11.91
N SER A 82 3.16 -5.36 12.06
CA SER A 82 4.62 -5.27 12.21
C SER A 82 5.31 -4.80 10.93
N ASN A 83 4.94 -5.29 9.76
CA ASN A 83 5.60 -4.89 8.51
C ASN A 83 5.23 -3.46 8.11
N LEU A 84 3.97 -3.06 8.29
CA LEU A 84 3.52 -1.71 7.99
C LEU A 84 4.10 -0.69 8.98
N ALA A 85 4.13 -0.99 10.28
CA ALA A 85 4.81 -0.14 11.27
C ALA A 85 6.29 0.04 10.93
N LYS A 86 6.99 -1.06 10.63
CA LYS A 86 8.42 -1.02 10.28
C LYS A 86 8.65 -0.23 9.00
N ALA A 87 7.81 -0.40 7.98
CA ALA A 87 7.91 0.35 6.74
C ALA A 87 7.70 1.86 6.97
N ASN A 88 6.68 2.23 7.76
CA ASN A 88 6.42 3.63 8.11
C ASN A 88 7.55 4.28 8.91
N GLN A 89 8.28 3.49 9.72
CA GLN A 89 9.39 4.01 10.52
C GLN A 89 10.70 4.14 9.71
N ASN A 90 10.96 3.23 8.78
CA ASN A 90 12.30 3.11 8.15
C ASN A 90 12.36 3.59 6.70
N ARG A 91 11.24 3.89 6.05
CA ARG A 91 11.23 4.41 4.68
C ARG A 91 10.97 5.89 4.68
N ASP A 92 11.80 6.61 3.94
CA ASP A 92 11.69 8.05 3.82
C ASP A 92 10.46 8.45 3.00
N TYR A 93 9.75 9.48 3.47
CA TYR A 93 8.54 9.99 2.82
C TYR A 93 8.72 10.63 1.42
N PRO A 94 9.89 11.13 0.98
CA PRO A 94 10.03 11.80 -0.32
C PRO A 94 9.61 10.97 -1.54
N ILE A 95 9.62 9.64 -1.42
CA ILE A 95 9.13 8.72 -2.46
C ILE A 95 7.64 8.97 -2.72
N PHE A 96 6.86 9.11 -1.65
CA PHE A 96 5.42 9.29 -1.70
C PHE A 96 5.05 10.74 -2.03
N GLU A 97 5.82 11.70 -1.51
CA GLU A 97 5.66 13.12 -1.83
C GLU A 97 5.92 13.42 -3.30
N ALA A 98 6.99 12.89 -3.89
CA ALA A 98 7.31 13.11 -5.31
C ALA A 98 6.33 12.41 -6.28
N TYR A 99 5.48 11.51 -5.77
CA TYR A 99 4.49 10.80 -6.57
C TYR A 99 3.10 11.44 -6.54
N ALA A 100 2.80 12.22 -5.49
CA ALA A 100 1.54 12.95 -5.31
C ALA A 100 1.49 14.18 -6.21
#